data_AF-A0A4Y2QSD4-F1
#
_entry.id   AF-A0A4Y2QSD4-F1
#
_cell.length_a   1.000
_cell.length_b   1.000
_cell.length_c   1.000
_cell.angle_alpha   90.00
_cell.angle_beta   90.00
_cell.angle_gamma   90.00
#
_symmetry.space_group_name_H-M   'P 1'
#
loop_
_entity.id
_entity.type
_entity.pdbx_description
1 polymer ?
#
loop_
_entity_poly.entity_id
_entity_poly.type
_entity_poly.pdbx_seq_one_letter_code
_entity_poly.pdbx_strand_id
1 'polypeptide(L)'
;MGPKHKPSPPSTIHPALFSLEDRISHGGQVPSNRTPIEVYTDGSKINDQTGSAFCAIVNEAITNTWKAKLSPANTVFQAEMLALKAAIEWANTANEDVNI
;
A
#
# COMPACT_ATOMS: atom_id res chain seq x y z
N MET A 1 -41.05 -16.30 -18.24
CA MET A 1 -40.93 -15.03 -17.48
C MET A 1 -40.04 -15.33 -16.28
N GLY A 2 -38.73 -15.10 -16.38
CA GLY A 2 -37.77 -15.46 -15.33
C GLY A 2 -37.73 -14.41 -14.20
N PRO A 3 -37.33 -14.79 -12.97
CA PRO A 3 -37.21 -13.83 -11.88
C PRO A 3 -36.11 -12.81 -12.21
N LYS A 4 -36.46 -11.53 -12.19
CA LYS A 4 -35.49 -10.43 -12.34
C LYS A 4 -34.61 -10.40 -11.08
N HIS A 5 -33.29 -10.59 -11.26
CA HIS A 5 -32.32 -10.43 -10.18
C HIS A 5 -32.30 -8.95 -9.77
N LYS A 6 -32.74 -8.66 -8.55
CA LYS A 6 -32.70 -7.30 -7.99
C LYS A 6 -31.25 -7.02 -7.57
N PRO A 7 -30.60 -5.93 -8.03
CA PRO A 7 -29.27 -5.58 -7.55
C PRO A 7 -29.33 -5.25 -6.05
N SER A 8 -28.33 -5.71 -5.31
CA SER A 8 -28.16 -5.35 -3.90
C SER A 8 -27.93 -3.84 -3.78
N PRO A 9 -28.50 -3.16 -2.77
CA PRO A 9 -28.23 -1.74 -2.55
C PRO A 9 -26.73 -1.53 -2.31
N PRO A 10 -26.15 -0.40 -2.76
CA PRO A 10 -24.76 -0.08 -2.50
C PRO A 10 -24.52 -0.04 -0.99
N SER A 11 -23.51 -0.78 -0.54
CA SER A 11 -23.13 -0.80 0.87
C SER A 11 -22.49 0.55 1.23
N THR A 12 -23.27 1.46 1.80
CA THR A 12 -22.80 2.72 2.39
C THR A 12 -22.18 2.44 3.76
N ILE A 13 -21.10 1.66 3.80
CA ILE A 13 -20.34 1.47 5.04
C ILE A 13 -19.51 2.73 5.22
N HIS A 14 -19.80 3.48 6.30
CA HIS A 14 -19.02 4.64 6.67
C HIS A 14 -17.54 4.21 6.88
N PRO A 15 -16.53 4.93 6.37
CA PRO A 15 -15.12 4.51 6.45
C PRO A 15 -14.62 4.17 7.86
N ALA A 16 -15.17 4.82 8.90
CA ALA A 16 -14.83 4.53 10.30
C ALA A 16 -15.39 3.19 10.84
N LEU A 17 -16.36 2.57 10.14
CA LEU A 17 -16.90 1.23 10.44
C LEU A 17 -16.27 0.15 9.55
N PHE A 18 -15.25 0.51 8.78
CA PHE A 18 -14.56 -0.40 7.88
C PHE A 18 -13.56 -1.24 8.70
N SER A 19 -14.00 -2.40 9.17
CA SER A 19 -13.09 -3.35 9.82
C SER A 19 -12.08 -3.85 8.78
N LEU A 20 -10.81 -3.55 9.02
CA LEU A 20 -9.70 -3.94 8.15
C LEU A 20 -9.40 -5.44 8.24
N GLU A 21 -9.77 -6.04 9.37
CA GLU A 21 -9.46 -7.43 9.76
C GLU A 21 -10.09 -8.45 8.79
N ASP A 22 -11.30 -8.19 8.30
CA ASP A 22 -12.02 -9.11 7.39
C ASP A 22 -11.51 -9.05 5.94
N ARG A 23 -10.64 -8.10 5.61
CA ARG A 23 -10.14 -7.89 4.23
C ARG A 23 -8.63 -8.02 4.10
N ILE A 24 -7.88 -7.87 5.18
CA ILE A 24 -6.45 -8.15 5.22
C ILE A 24 -6.27 -9.57 5.73
N SER A 25 -6.26 -10.53 4.79
CA SER A 25 -5.77 -11.86 5.10
C SER A 25 -4.25 -11.80 5.14
N HIS A 26 -3.66 -12.08 6.30
CA HIS A 26 -2.28 -12.55 6.35
C HIS A 26 -2.27 -13.90 5.65
N GLY A 27 -2.10 -13.89 4.32
CA GLY A 27 -2.03 -15.12 3.52
C GLY A 27 -1.11 -16.08 4.26
N GLY A 28 -1.63 -17.27 4.59
CA GLY A 28 -0.96 -18.20 5.51
C GLY A 28 0.51 -18.28 5.15
N GLN A 29 1.40 -17.99 6.12
CA GLN A 29 2.84 -17.97 5.91
C GLN A 29 3.26 -19.33 5.33
N VAL A 30 3.40 -19.40 4.01
CA VAL A 30 4.15 -20.47 3.38
C VAL A 30 5.55 -20.30 3.96
N PRO A 31 6.17 -21.35 4.55
CA PRO A 31 7.53 -21.26 5.03
C PRO A 31 8.43 -20.85 3.87
N SER A 32 8.81 -19.58 3.85
CA SER A 32 9.71 -19.02 2.87
C SER A 32 11.06 -18.91 3.55
N ASN A 33 12.10 -19.49 2.95
CA ASN A 33 13.48 -19.31 3.40
C ASN A 33 14.00 -17.89 3.10
N ARG A 34 13.16 -16.99 2.59
CA ARG A 34 13.53 -15.61 2.29
C ARG A 34 13.48 -14.78 3.57
N THR A 35 14.52 -13.99 3.78
CA THR A 35 14.52 -12.96 4.81
C THR A 35 13.31 -12.04 4.62
N PRO A 36 12.49 -11.81 5.66
CA PRO A 36 11.39 -10.87 5.58
C PRO A 36 11.90 -9.49 5.15
N ILE A 37 11.19 -8.88 4.20
CA ILE A 37 11.40 -7.50 3.80
C ILE A 37 10.26 -6.70 4.41
N GLU A 38 10.61 -5.71 5.23
CA GLU A 38 9.66 -4.76 5.80
C GLU A 38 9.64 -3.50 4.92
N VAL A 39 8.45 -3.03 4.56
CA VAL A 39 8.30 -1.81 3.76
C VAL A 39 7.48 -0.81 4.54
N TYR A 40 8.04 0.40 4.71
CA TYR A 40 7.41 1.51 5.41
C TYR A 40 7.09 2.61 4.41
N THR A 41 5.91 3.19 4.53
CA THR A 41 5.44 4.32 3.71
C THR A 41 5.17 5.52 4.60
N ASP A 42 5.35 6.72 4.05
CA ASP A 42 4.97 7.97 4.71
C ASP A 42 4.56 9.03 3.68
N GLY A 43 3.39 9.62 3.91
CA GLY A 43 2.95 10.88 3.34
C GLY A 43 3.13 12.00 4.34
N SER A 44 3.85 13.06 3.94
CA SER A 44 4.10 14.22 4.80
C SER A 44 3.61 15.51 4.17
N LYS A 45 3.25 16.48 5.01
CA LYS A 45 2.94 17.84 4.58
C LYS A 45 3.43 18.86 5.60
N ILE A 46 4.14 19.87 5.11
CA ILE A 46 4.52 21.04 5.89
C ILE A 46 4.28 22.29 5.05
N ASN A 47 3.42 23.17 5.53
CA ASN A 47 2.96 24.35 4.79
C ASN A 47 2.55 23.96 3.34
N ASP A 48 3.13 24.65 2.36
CA ASP A 48 2.89 24.43 0.93
C ASP A 48 3.79 23.35 0.32
N GLN A 49 4.33 22.44 1.13
CA GLN A 49 5.12 21.31 0.64
C GLN A 49 4.47 20.00 1.05
N THR A 50 4.19 19.15 0.06
CA THR A 50 3.69 17.80 0.27
C THR A 50 4.72 16.82 -0.27
N GLY A 51 5.05 15.80 0.52
CA GLY A 51 6.07 14.80 0.20
C GLY A 51 5.54 13.38 0.40
N SER A 52 6.09 12.44 -0.34
CA SER A 52 5.77 11.01 -0.27
C SER A 52 7.07 10.23 -0.26
N ALA A 53 7.15 9.17 0.54
CA ALA A 53 8.34 8.34 0.65
C ALA A 53 7.99 6.90 0.99
N PHE A 54 8.85 5.96 0.56
CA PHE A 54 8.90 4.63 1.16
C PHE A 54 10.36 4.22 1.42
N CYS A 55 10.56 3.31 2.36
CA CYS A 55 11.80 2.57 2.53
C CYS A 55 11.54 1.07 2.70
N ALA A 56 12.47 0.26 2.20
CA ALA A 56 12.51 -1.17 2.44
C ALA A 56 13.65 -1.48 3.41
N ILE A 57 13.37 -2.31 4.41
CA ILE A 57 14.30 -2.72 5.46
C ILE A 57 14.43 -4.24 5.42
N VAL A 58 15.67 -4.72 5.45
CA VAL A 58 16.03 -6.14 5.54
C VAL A 58 17.12 -6.27 6.59
N ASN A 59 16.92 -7.14 7.59
CA ASN A 59 17.86 -7.30 8.71
C ASN A 59 18.22 -5.95 9.36
N GLU A 60 17.22 -5.12 9.65
CA GLU A 60 17.37 -3.80 10.29
C GLU A 60 18.15 -2.76 9.45
N ALA A 61 18.55 -3.09 8.22
CA ALA A 61 19.24 -2.19 7.31
C ALA A 61 18.32 -1.72 6.18
N ILE A 62 18.36 -0.42 5.85
CA ILE A 62 17.64 0.14 4.70
C ILE A 62 18.30 -0.38 3.41
N THR A 63 17.55 -1.10 2.60
CA THR A 63 18.02 -1.67 1.32
C THR A 63 17.51 -0.88 0.12
N ASN A 64 16.37 -0.20 0.25
CA ASN A 64 15.81 0.63 -0.81
C ASN A 64 15.08 1.84 -0.23
N THR A 65 15.06 2.93 -1.00
CA THR A 65 14.29 4.13 -0.68
C THR A 65 13.77 4.78 -1.94
N TRP A 66 12.59 5.38 -1.84
CA TRP A 66 12.03 6.23 -2.87
C TRP A 66 11.39 7.45 -2.23
N LYS A 67 11.48 8.61 -2.89
CA LYS A 67 10.88 9.86 -2.42
C LYS A 67 10.37 10.68 -3.60
N ALA A 68 9.25 11.35 -3.43
CA ALA A 68 8.70 12.30 -4.37
C ALA A 68 8.18 13.56 -3.67
N LYS A 69 8.33 14.71 -4.34
CA LYS A 69 7.65 15.95 -3.98
C LYS A 69 6.39 16.08 -4.83
N LEU A 70 5.27 16.32 -4.17
CA LEU A 70 3.97 16.51 -4.81
C LEU A 70 3.63 18.00 -4.91
N SER A 71 2.55 18.31 -5.62
CA SER A 71 2.02 19.66 -5.65
C SER A 71 1.64 20.11 -4.22
N PRO A 72 1.81 21.40 -3.88
CA PRO A 72 1.30 21.97 -2.63
C PRO A 72 -0.18 21.67 -2.38
N ALA A 73 -0.97 21.51 -3.44
CA ALA A 73 -2.40 21.21 -3.38
C ALA A 73 -2.71 19.77 -2.95
N ASN A 74 -1.73 18.86 -2.98
CA ASN A 74 -1.95 17.48 -2.58
C ASN A 74 -2.06 17.33 -1.06
N THR A 75 -2.95 16.43 -0.63
CA THR A 75 -3.13 16.08 0.80
C THR A 75 -2.11 15.04 1.25
N VAL A 76 -1.94 14.90 2.57
CA VAL A 76 -1.14 13.81 3.16
C VAL A 76 -1.65 12.44 2.70
N PHE A 77 -2.97 12.24 2.66
CA PHE A 77 -3.55 10.97 2.20
C PHE A 77 -3.19 10.63 0.74
N GLN A 78 -3.18 11.61 -0.15
CA GLN A 78 -2.74 11.39 -1.54
C GLN A 78 -1.25 11.05 -1.62
N ALA A 79 -0.44 11.66 -0.75
CA ALA A 79 0.98 11.37 -0.68
C ALA A 79 1.27 9.98 -0.11
N GLU A 80 0.53 9.55 0.92
CA GLU A 80 0.57 8.19 1.48
C GLU A 80 0.20 7.15 0.41
N MET A 81 -0.89 7.40 -0.33
CA MET A 81 -1.33 6.51 -1.40
C MET A 81 -0.29 6.38 -2.52
N LEU A 82 0.44 7.46 -2.83
CA LEU A 82 1.51 7.42 -3.81
C LEU A 82 2.71 6.60 -3.29
N ALA A 83 3.06 6.71 -2.00
CA ALA A 83 4.11 5.91 -1.39
C ALA A 83 3.77 4.41 -1.43
N LEU A 84 2.52 4.04 -1.11
CA LEU A 84 2.02 2.67 -1.22
C LEU A 84 2.08 2.15 -2.66
N LYS A 85 1.67 2.96 -3.64
CA LYS A 85 1.76 2.60 -5.06
C LYS A 85 3.22 2.32 -5.46
N ALA A 86 4.14 3.23 -5.11
CA ALA A 86 5.55 3.07 -5.43
C ALA A 86 6.18 1.84 -4.75
N ALA A 87 5.82 1.57 -3.50
CA ALA A 87 6.24 0.38 -2.76
C ALA A 87 5.76 -0.91 -3.43
N ILE A 88 4.51 -0.97 -3.91
CA ILE A 88 3.96 -2.13 -4.61
C ILE A 88 4.65 -2.34 -5.97
N GLU A 89 4.86 -1.26 -6.75
CA GLU A 89 5.57 -1.33 -8.03
C GLU A 89 7.02 -1.82 -7.83
N TRP A 90 7.69 -1.34 -6.78
CA TRP A 90 9.01 -1.83 -6.39
C TRP A 90 8.96 -3.31 -5.98
N ALA A 91 8.02 -3.72 -5.14
CA ALA A 91 7.93 -5.11 -4.68
C ALA A 91 7.65 -6.09 -5.83
N ASN A 92 6.84 -5.68 -6.82
CA ASN A 92 6.57 -6.48 -8.01
C ASN A 92 7.82 -6.65 -8.89
N THR A 93 8.61 -5.60 -9.07
CA THR A 93 9.87 -5.67 -9.85
C THR A 93 10.98 -6.41 -9.11
N ALA A 94 11.09 -6.24 -7.79
CA ALA A 94 12.07 -6.95 -6.97
C ALA A 94 11.84 -8.48 -6.92
N ASN A 95 10.60 -8.93 -7.15
CA ASN A 95 10.28 -10.36 -7.28
C ASN A 95 10.63 -10.94 -8.66
N GLU A 96 10.86 -10.12 -9.69
CA GLU A 96 11.24 -10.58 -11.04
C GLU A 96 12.74 -10.91 -11.16
N ASP A 97 13.57 -10.47 -10.21
CA ASP A 97 15.01 -10.81 -10.16
C ASP A 97 15.28 -12.23 -9.61
N VAL A 98 14.24 -12.99 -9.24
CA VAL A 98 14.38 -14.41 -8.90
C VAL A 98 14.03 -15.26 -10.12
N ASN A 99 14.98 -15.35 -11.04
CA ASN A 99 14.95 -16.37 -12.10
C ASN A 99 15.07 -17.75 -11.43
N ILE A 100 14.10 -18.63 -11.69
CA ILE A 100 14.04 -20.02 -11.21
C ILE A 100 14.99 -20.88 -12.06
#